data_AF-A0A5N6P998-F1
#
_entry.id   AF-A0A5N6P998-F1
#
_cell.length_a   1.000
_cell.length_b   1.000
_cell.length_c   1.000
_cell.angle_alpha   90.00
_cell.angle_beta   90.00
_cell.angle_gamma   90.00
#
_symmetry.space_group_name_H-M   'P 1'
#
loop_
_entity.id
_entity.type
_entity.pdbx_description
1 polymer ?
#
loop_
_entity_poly.entity_id
_entity_poly.type
_entity_poly.pdbx_seq_one_letter_code
_entity_poly.pdbx_strand_id
1 'polypeptide(L)'
;MAEVQMADAETFAFQAEINQLLSLIINTFYSNKEIFLRELISNSSDALDKIRFESLTDKSKLDAQPELFIRLVPDKVNKTLSIIDSGVGMTKADLVNNLGTIARSGTKEFMEALQAGADVSMIGQFGVGFYSAYLVAEKVIVTTKHNDDEQYIWESQAGGSFTVTRDVEGEPLGRGTKITLFLKEDQMEYLEERRIKDLVKKHSEFISYPIYLWTEKTTEKEISDDEDDEPKKEEEEDILGDKVEKVVVSDRIVDSPCCLVTGEYGWTANMERIMKAQALRDSSMGSYMSSKKTMEINPDNAIMDELRKRAEADKNDKSVKDLVLLLFETALLTSGFSLEDPNTFGGRIHRMLKLGLSIDEEEGEEDADMPALEEEGAEESKMEEVD
;
A
#
# COMPACT_ATOMS: atom_id res chain seq x y z
N MET A 1 25.06 -11.54 -21.41
CA MET A 1 24.16 -12.45 -20.65
C MET A 1 25.04 -13.13 -19.63
N ALA A 2 24.98 -12.71 -18.38
CA ALA A 2 25.73 -13.36 -17.31
C ALA A 2 24.94 -14.62 -16.90
N GLU A 3 25.54 -15.80 -17.08
CA GLU A 3 25.07 -17.03 -16.46
C GLU A 3 25.17 -16.85 -14.95
N VAL A 4 24.03 -16.75 -14.28
CA VAL A 4 23.94 -16.78 -12.82
C VAL A 4 24.39 -18.17 -12.37
N GLN A 5 25.52 -18.25 -11.67
CA GLN A 5 25.96 -19.47 -11.00
C GLN A 5 24.94 -19.82 -9.91
N MET A 6 24.01 -20.73 -10.21
CA MET A 6 23.08 -21.28 -9.22
C MET A 6 23.86 -22.08 -8.18
N ALA A 7 24.02 -21.53 -6.98
CA ALA A 7 24.51 -22.26 -5.82
C ALA A 7 23.45 -23.30 -5.37
N ASP A 8 23.83 -24.58 -5.30
CA ASP A 8 23.07 -25.71 -4.73
C ASP A 8 21.60 -25.87 -5.18
N ALA A 9 21.35 -25.94 -6.49
CA ALA A 9 20.06 -26.36 -7.03
C ALA A 9 19.91 -27.90 -6.97
N GLU A 10 18.91 -28.40 -6.24
CA GLU A 10 18.57 -29.82 -6.16
C GLU A 10 17.34 -30.14 -7.01
N THR A 11 17.44 -31.16 -7.87
CA THR A 11 16.32 -31.60 -8.72
C THR A 11 15.68 -32.87 -8.17
N PHE A 12 14.36 -32.87 -8.08
CA PHE A 12 13.55 -33.98 -7.61
C PHE A 12 12.51 -34.38 -8.66
N ALA A 13 12.19 -35.67 -8.74
CA ALA A 13 11.09 -36.15 -9.57
C ALA A 13 9.76 -36.12 -8.80
N PHE A 14 8.68 -35.74 -9.46
CA PHE A 14 7.34 -35.93 -8.92
C PHE A 14 7.02 -37.42 -8.79
N GLN A 15 6.23 -37.77 -7.77
CA GLN A 15 5.65 -39.10 -7.70
C GLN A 15 4.70 -39.37 -8.87
N ALA A 16 4.53 -40.64 -9.23
CA ALA A 16 3.74 -41.04 -10.39
C ALA A 16 2.29 -40.56 -10.32
N GLU A 17 1.69 -40.57 -9.12
CA GLU A 17 0.33 -40.10 -8.86
C GLU A 17 0.18 -38.60 -9.13
N ILE A 18 1.19 -37.78 -8.78
CA ILE A 18 1.18 -36.34 -9.05
C ILE A 18 1.28 -36.08 -10.56
N ASN A 19 2.10 -36.85 -11.28
CA ASN A 19 2.18 -36.73 -12.75
C ASN A 19 0.85 -37.09 -13.43
N GLN A 20 0.16 -38.11 -12.93
CA GLN A 20 -1.19 -38.44 -13.40
C GLN A 20 -2.19 -37.33 -13.09
N LEU A 21 -2.15 -36.77 -11.88
CA LEU A 21 -2.99 -35.63 -11.48
C LEU A 21 -2.74 -34.41 -12.35
N LEU A 22 -1.49 -34.02 -12.56
CA LEU A 22 -1.12 -32.88 -13.42
C LEU A 22 -1.65 -33.07 -14.84
N SER A 23 -1.43 -34.26 -15.41
CA SER A 23 -1.96 -34.59 -16.74
C SER A 23 -3.49 -34.54 -16.78
N LEU A 24 -4.17 -35.03 -15.75
CA LEU A 24 -5.63 -35.00 -15.64
C LEU A 24 -6.15 -33.57 -15.51
N ILE A 25 -5.53 -32.76 -14.64
CA ILE A 25 -5.90 -31.36 -14.41
C ILE A 25 -5.78 -30.56 -15.71
N ILE A 26 -4.67 -30.72 -16.42
CA ILE A 26 -4.40 -30.01 -17.68
C ILE A 26 -5.38 -30.44 -18.79
N ASN A 27 -5.73 -31.73 -18.88
CA ASN A 27 -6.52 -32.26 -19.99
C ASN A 27 -8.04 -32.25 -19.75
N THR A 28 -8.51 -32.25 -18.51
CA THR A 28 -9.94 -32.41 -18.17
C THR A 28 -10.62 -31.08 -17.81
N PHE A 29 -9.88 -30.02 -17.44
CA PHE A 29 -10.47 -28.79 -16.89
C PHE A 29 -10.33 -27.55 -17.78
N TYR A 30 -11.02 -27.55 -18.93
CA TYR A 30 -11.08 -26.39 -19.82
C TYR A 30 -12.10 -25.31 -19.40
N SER A 31 -13.12 -25.67 -18.61
CA SER A 31 -14.31 -24.82 -18.43
C SER A 31 -14.23 -23.82 -17.28
N ASN A 32 -13.53 -24.14 -16.19
CA ASN A 32 -13.48 -23.32 -14.96
C ASN A 32 -12.04 -23.09 -14.49
N LYS A 33 -11.24 -22.45 -15.35
CA LYS A 33 -9.82 -22.16 -15.06
C LYS A 33 -9.65 -21.18 -13.90
N GLU A 34 -10.62 -20.29 -13.65
CA GLU A 34 -10.58 -19.26 -12.61
C GLU A 34 -10.46 -19.80 -11.17
N ILE A 35 -10.68 -21.10 -10.97
CA ILE A 35 -10.61 -21.74 -9.66
C ILE A 35 -9.21 -21.66 -9.03
N PHE A 36 -8.15 -21.52 -9.84
CA PHE A 36 -6.79 -21.45 -9.33
C PHE A 36 -6.61 -20.34 -8.29
N LEU A 37 -7.21 -19.17 -8.52
CA LEU A 37 -7.04 -18.03 -7.65
C LEU A 37 -7.73 -18.25 -6.29
N ARG A 38 -8.91 -18.91 -6.30
CA ARG A 38 -9.59 -19.33 -5.07
C ARG A 38 -8.71 -20.25 -4.24
N GLU A 39 -8.13 -21.28 -4.87
CA GLU A 39 -7.29 -22.27 -4.18
C GLU A 39 -6.02 -21.63 -3.59
N LEU A 40 -5.34 -20.76 -4.35
CA LEU A 40 -4.13 -20.10 -3.89
C LEU A 40 -4.40 -19.09 -2.76
N ILE A 41 -5.51 -18.35 -2.82
CA ILE A 41 -5.93 -17.47 -1.73
C ILE A 41 -6.31 -18.28 -0.48
N SER A 42 -6.99 -19.41 -0.65
CA SER A 42 -7.33 -20.31 0.47
C SER A 42 -6.06 -20.82 1.16
N ASN A 43 -5.08 -21.32 0.39
CA ASN A 43 -3.79 -21.77 0.93
C ASN A 43 -3.05 -20.63 1.66
N SER A 44 -3.12 -19.41 1.13
CA SER A 44 -2.54 -18.23 1.78
C SER A 44 -3.23 -17.93 3.12
N SER A 45 -4.56 -18.04 3.18
CA SER A 45 -5.33 -17.88 4.42
C SER A 45 -4.99 -18.95 5.45
N ASP A 46 -4.90 -20.21 5.05
CA ASP A 46 -4.52 -21.31 5.94
C ASP A 46 -3.11 -21.13 6.52
N ALA A 47 -2.18 -20.61 5.70
CA ALA A 47 -0.82 -20.28 6.14
C ALA A 47 -0.81 -19.13 7.16
N LEU A 48 -1.68 -18.13 6.99
CA LEU A 48 -1.88 -17.02 7.93
C LEU A 48 -2.53 -17.49 9.23
N ASP A 49 -3.52 -18.37 9.16
CA ASP A 49 -4.15 -18.97 10.35
C ASP A 49 -3.16 -19.80 11.15
N LYS A 50 -2.29 -20.56 10.48
CA LYS A 50 -1.27 -21.37 11.14
C LYS A 50 -0.26 -20.50 11.91
N ILE A 51 0.30 -19.46 11.30
CA ILE A 51 1.22 -18.56 12.02
C ILE A 51 0.52 -17.78 13.13
N ARG A 52 -0.73 -17.37 12.90
CA ARG A 52 -1.54 -16.69 13.92
C ARG A 52 -1.77 -17.61 15.13
N PHE A 53 -2.08 -18.88 14.90
CA PHE A 53 -2.24 -19.85 15.98
C PHE A 53 -0.95 -20.05 16.77
N GLU A 54 0.19 -20.21 16.09
CA GLU A 54 1.51 -20.31 16.75
C GLU A 54 1.83 -19.04 17.57
N SER A 55 1.45 -17.86 17.07
CA SER A 55 1.64 -16.58 17.76
C SER A 55 0.85 -16.44 19.07
N LEU A 56 -0.21 -17.24 19.26
CA LEU A 56 -0.98 -17.27 20.52
C LEU A 56 -0.14 -17.84 21.67
N THR A 57 0.76 -18.77 21.35
CA THR A 57 1.69 -19.37 22.31
C THR A 57 3.04 -18.67 22.37
N ASP A 58 3.52 -18.14 21.23
CA ASP A 58 4.82 -17.48 21.11
C ASP A 58 4.74 -16.27 20.18
N LYS A 59 4.64 -15.08 20.77
CA LYS A 59 4.52 -13.83 20.02
C LYS A 59 5.73 -13.52 19.14
N SER A 60 6.92 -14.05 19.48
CA SER A 60 8.15 -13.79 18.71
C SER A 60 8.10 -14.36 17.29
N LYS A 61 7.19 -15.32 17.03
CA LYS A 61 6.95 -15.87 15.70
C LYS A 61 6.51 -14.80 14.67
N LEU A 62 6.01 -13.65 15.14
CA LEU A 62 5.63 -12.53 14.29
C LEU A 62 6.74 -11.48 14.08
N ASP A 63 7.87 -11.55 14.80
CA ASP A 63 8.88 -10.48 14.80
C ASP A 63 9.47 -10.20 13.42
N ALA A 64 9.67 -11.26 12.61
CA ALA A 64 10.20 -11.14 11.25
C ALA A 64 9.23 -10.46 10.26
N GLN A 65 7.92 -10.52 10.55
CA GLN A 65 6.87 -9.90 9.72
C GLN A 65 5.60 -9.72 10.56
N PRO A 66 5.37 -8.55 11.19
CA PRO A 66 4.23 -8.35 12.10
C PRO A 66 2.87 -8.32 11.40
N GLU A 67 2.83 -7.93 10.12
CA GLU A 67 1.59 -7.79 9.36
C GLU A 67 1.11 -9.13 8.79
N LEU A 68 -0.20 -9.39 8.88
CA LEU A 68 -0.87 -10.55 8.27
C LEU A 68 -1.65 -10.08 7.03
N PHE A 69 -1.20 -10.47 5.84
CA PHE A 69 -1.78 -10.02 4.58
C PHE A 69 -1.67 -11.08 3.47
N ILE A 70 -2.47 -10.87 2.42
CA ILE A 70 -2.32 -11.48 1.11
C ILE A 70 -2.21 -10.35 0.09
N ARG A 71 -1.23 -10.39 -0.81
CA ARG A 71 -1.00 -9.40 -1.88
C ARG A 71 -1.01 -10.10 -3.23
N LEU A 72 -1.73 -9.53 -4.19
CA LEU A 72 -1.77 -9.98 -5.57
C LEU A 72 -1.05 -8.94 -6.43
N VAL A 73 -0.06 -9.38 -7.19
CA VAL A 73 0.78 -8.51 -8.03
C VAL A 73 0.74 -9.02 -9.48
N PRO A 74 -0.13 -8.46 -10.34
CA PRO A 74 -0.08 -8.72 -11.77
C PRO A 74 1.06 -7.93 -12.42
N ASP A 75 1.81 -8.60 -13.31
CA ASP A 75 2.88 -8.02 -14.10
C ASP A 75 2.67 -8.37 -15.58
N LYS A 76 2.18 -7.38 -16.33
CA LYS A 76 1.87 -7.53 -17.77
C LYS A 76 3.13 -7.66 -18.63
N VAL A 77 4.26 -7.09 -18.18
CA VAL A 77 5.52 -7.08 -18.93
C VAL A 77 6.15 -8.46 -18.90
N ASN A 78 6.26 -9.03 -17.71
CA ASN A 78 6.86 -10.36 -17.52
C ASN A 78 5.84 -11.50 -17.67
N LYS A 79 4.56 -11.17 -17.95
CA LYS A 79 3.46 -12.13 -18.07
C LYS A 79 3.28 -12.98 -16.81
N THR A 80 3.44 -12.36 -15.63
CA THR A 80 3.36 -13.09 -14.35
C THR A 80 2.28 -12.56 -13.44
N LEU A 81 1.67 -13.48 -12.67
CA LEU A 81 0.81 -13.14 -11.55
C LEU A 81 1.46 -13.68 -10.27
N SER A 82 1.78 -12.80 -9.33
CA SER A 82 2.35 -13.20 -8.04
C SER A 82 1.32 -13.09 -6.91
N ILE A 83 1.20 -14.14 -6.11
CA ILE A 83 0.39 -14.20 -4.88
C ILE A 83 1.37 -14.27 -3.71
N ILE A 84 1.33 -13.29 -2.83
CA ILE A 84 2.28 -13.13 -1.72
C ILE A 84 1.50 -13.11 -0.41
N ASP A 85 1.78 -14.05 0.49
CA ASP A 85 1.25 -14.07 1.85
C ASP A 85 2.35 -13.90 2.88
N SER A 86 2.00 -13.36 4.05
CA SER A 86 2.89 -13.26 5.21
C SER A 86 2.64 -14.37 6.25
N GLY A 87 2.17 -15.54 5.80
CA GLY A 87 1.86 -16.70 6.62
C GLY A 87 3.08 -17.38 7.22
N VAL A 88 2.93 -18.65 7.61
CA VAL A 88 3.99 -19.42 8.29
C VAL A 88 5.20 -19.73 7.38
N GLY A 89 5.01 -19.78 6.06
CA GLY A 89 6.02 -20.22 5.11
C GLY A 89 6.27 -21.75 5.14
N MET A 90 7.26 -22.21 4.39
CA MET A 90 7.63 -23.63 4.32
C MET A 90 9.14 -23.80 4.47
N THR A 91 9.56 -24.83 5.21
CA THR A 91 10.96 -25.26 5.24
C THR A 91 11.33 -25.97 3.93
N LYS A 92 12.62 -26.22 3.68
CA LYS A 92 13.06 -27.03 2.53
C LYS A 92 12.41 -28.42 2.54
N ALA A 93 12.29 -29.03 3.72
CA ALA A 93 11.63 -30.32 3.89
C ALA A 93 10.13 -30.23 3.54
N ASP A 94 9.45 -29.16 3.97
CA ASP A 94 8.04 -28.93 3.63
C ASP A 94 7.84 -28.73 2.12
N LEU A 95 8.75 -28.04 1.43
CA LEU A 95 8.67 -27.88 -0.03
C LEU A 95 8.70 -29.24 -0.76
N VAL A 96 9.68 -30.08 -0.43
CA VAL A 96 9.83 -31.43 -1.04
C VAL A 96 8.66 -32.34 -0.66
N ASN A 97 8.23 -32.26 0.60
CA ASN A 97 7.16 -33.11 1.10
C ASN A 97 5.79 -32.63 0.60
N ASN A 98 5.38 -31.40 0.85
CA ASN A 98 4.03 -30.91 0.55
C ASN A 98 3.80 -30.74 -0.96
N LEU A 99 4.75 -30.14 -1.67
CA LEU A 99 4.62 -29.87 -3.12
C LEU A 99 5.16 -30.99 -4.00
N GLY A 100 5.91 -31.94 -3.43
CA GLY A 100 6.50 -33.06 -4.18
C GLY A 100 5.96 -34.46 -3.84
N THR A 101 5.35 -34.66 -2.66
CA THR A 101 5.18 -36.02 -2.08
C THR A 101 3.83 -36.27 -1.35
N ILE A 102 3.35 -35.34 -0.52
CA ILE A 102 2.30 -35.55 0.51
C ILE A 102 0.89 -35.43 -0.06
N ALA A 103 0.75 -34.97 -1.30
CA ALA A 103 -0.51 -35.09 -2.02
C ALA A 103 -0.94 -36.55 -2.22
N ARG A 104 -0.22 -37.58 -1.73
CA ARG A 104 -0.53 -39.00 -1.93
C ARG A 104 -1.93 -39.44 -1.49
N SER A 105 -2.41 -39.02 -0.30
CA SER A 105 -3.78 -39.37 0.14
C SER A 105 -4.81 -38.52 -0.59
N GLY A 106 -4.60 -37.22 -0.63
CA GLY A 106 -5.48 -36.26 -1.28
C GLY A 106 -5.67 -36.47 -2.78
N THR A 107 -4.58 -36.71 -3.51
CA THR A 107 -4.58 -37.01 -4.95
C THR A 107 -5.33 -38.29 -5.25
N LYS A 108 -5.12 -39.33 -4.44
CA LYS A 108 -5.81 -40.61 -4.61
C LYS A 108 -7.31 -40.47 -4.35
N GLU A 109 -7.68 -39.84 -3.23
CA GLU A 109 -9.07 -39.57 -2.87
C GLU A 109 -9.76 -38.68 -3.91
N PHE A 110 -9.07 -37.67 -4.43
CA PHE A 110 -9.59 -36.83 -5.50
C PHE A 110 -9.80 -37.60 -6.81
N MET A 111 -8.86 -38.46 -7.21
CA MET A 111 -9.02 -39.30 -8.40
C MET A 111 -10.19 -40.28 -8.27
N GLU A 112 -10.36 -40.89 -7.09
CA GLU A 112 -11.49 -41.77 -6.78
C GLU A 112 -12.81 -41.00 -6.80
N ALA A 113 -12.87 -39.81 -6.18
CA ALA A 113 -14.04 -38.94 -6.18
C ALA A 113 -14.41 -38.47 -7.59
N LEU A 114 -13.43 -38.13 -8.42
CA LEU A 114 -13.66 -37.71 -9.80
C LEU A 114 -14.22 -38.85 -10.65
N GLN A 115 -13.68 -40.08 -10.49
CA GLN A 115 -14.24 -41.28 -11.14
C GLN A 115 -15.68 -41.56 -10.68
N ALA A 116 -16.01 -41.21 -9.44
CA ALA A 116 -17.36 -41.30 -8.89
C ALA A 116 -18.30 -40.14 -9.33
N GLY A 117 -17.83 -39.21 -10.15
CA GLY A 117 -18.62 -38.09 -10.67
C GLY A 117 -18.73 -36.88 -9.74
N ALA A 118 -17.81 -36.74 -8.77
CA ALA A 118 -17.74 -35.57 -7.91
C ALA A 118 -17.43 -34.28 -8.69
N ASP A 119 -17.95 -33.16 -8.22
CA ASP A 119 -17.63 -31.85 -8.78
C ASP A 119 -16.15 -31.50 -8.50
N VAL A 120 -15.47 -31.16 -9.59
CA VAL A 120 -14.10 -30.66 -9.66
C VAL A 120 -13.89 -29.46 -8.75
N SER A 121 -14.94 -28.67 -8.54
CA SER A 121 -14.89 -27.50 -7.66
C SER A 121 -14.54 -27.85 -6.21
N MET A 122 -14.50 -29.12 -5.83
CA MET A 122 -14.10 -29.60 -4.50
C MET A 122 -12.61 -29.94 -4.37
N ILE A 123 -11.76 -29.61 -5.36
CA ILE A 123 -10.31 -29.95 -5.35
C ILE A 123 -9.57 -29.52 -4.07
N GLY A 124 -9.96 -28.40 -3.46
CA GLY A 124 -9.39 -27.90 -2.21
C GLY A 124 -9.61 -28.81 -1.00
N GLN A 125 -10.72 -29.58 -0.97
CA GLN A 125 -11.01 -30.53 0.13
C GLN A 125 -10.01 -31.69 0.19
N PHE A 126 -9.33 -31.93 -0.93
CA PHE A 126 -8.39 -33.04 -1.09
C PHE A 126 -6.93 -32.56 -1.02
N GLY A 127 -6.65 -31.31 -0.64
CA GLY A 127 -5.27 -30.83 -0.47
C GLY A 127 -4.44 -30.81 -1.77
N VAL A 128 -5.09 -30.85 -2.93
CA VAL A 128 -4.45 -30.78 -4.26
C VAL A 128 -4.67 -29.44 -4.97
N GLY A 129 -5.25 -28.46 -4.26
CA GLY A 129 -5.59 -27.14 -4.79
C GLY A 129 -4.41 -26.39 -5.40
N PHE A 130 -3.19 -26.56 -4.89
CA PHE A 130 -1.98 -25.93 -5.43
C PHE A 130 -1.78 -26.22 -6.93
N TYR A 131 -2.04 -27.45 -7.37
CA TYR A 131 -1.79 -27.86 -8.77
C TYR A 131 -2.77 -27.24 -9.76
N SER A 132 -3.86 -26.63 -9.29
CA SER A 132 -4.75 -25.83 -10.15
C SER A 132 -4.03 -24.63 -10.79
N ALA A 133 -2.89 -24.19 -10.23
CA ALA A 133 -2.03 -23.18 -10.84
C ALA A 133 -1.63 -23.52 -12.28
N TYR A 134 -1.39 -24.81 -12.60
CA TYR A 134 -1.01 -25.26 -13.94
C TYR A 134 -2.17 -25.25 -14.96
N LEU A 135 -3.40 -24.93 -14.53
CA LEU A 135 -4.49 -24.63 -15.46
C LEU A 135 -4.16 -23.38 -16.27
N VAL A 136 -3.61 -22.36 -15.60
CA VAL A 136 -3.34 -21.04 -16.19
C VAL A 136 -1.87 -20.75 -16.45
N ALA A 137 -0.97 -21.43 -15.72
CA ALA A 137 0.48 -21.20 -15.79
C ALA A 137 1.22 -22.33 -16.53
N GLU A 138 2.26 -21.98 -17.26
CA GLU A 138 3.22 -22.92 -17.86
C GLU A 138 4.40 -23.22 -16.94
N LYS A 139 4.74 -22.27 -16.07
CA LYS A 139 5.79 -22.39 -15.06
C LYS A 139 5.31 -21.77 -13.75
N VAL A 140 5.60 -22.44 -12.65
CA VAL A 140 5.29 -21.97 -11.29
C VAL A 140 6.59 -21.90 -10.51
N ILE A 141 6.83 -20.73 -9.91
CA ILE A 141 7.93 -20.50 -8.96
C ILE A 141 7.31 -20.20 -7.59
N VAL A 142 7.77 -20.89 -6.56
CA VAL A 142 7.38 -20.66 -5.17
C VAL A 142 8.62 -20.24 -4.39
N THR A 143 8.67 -18.98 -3.98
CA THR A 143 9.67 -18.47 -3.04
C THR A 143 9.06 -18.48 -1.64
N THR A 144 9.73 -19.06 -0.65
CA THR A 144 9.17 -19.18 0.70
C THR A 144 10.22 -19.02 1.77
N LYS A 145 9.83 -18.41 2.88
CA LYS A 145 10.67 -18.22 4.07
C LYS A 145 9.88 -18.63 5.31
N HIS A 146 10.29 -19.73 5.92
CA HIS A 146 9.82 -20.17 7.23
C HIS A 146 10.71 -19.61 8.34
N ASN A 147 10.19 -19.38 9.55
CA ASN A 147 10.99 -18.84 10.67
C ASN A 147 12.18 -19.74 11.04
N ASP A 148 11.97 -21.05 10.98
CA ASP A 148 12.95 -22.06 11.41
C ASP A 148 13.90 -22.52 10.28
N ASP A 149 13.88 -21.88 9.11
CA ASP A 149 14.72 -22.24 7.96
C ASP A 149 15.08 -21.01 7.11
N GLU A 150 15.94 -21.20 6.12
CA GLU A 150 16.35 -20.16 5.16
C GLU A 150 15.29 -19.94 4.08
N GLN A 151 15.49 -18.94 3.21
CA GLN A 151 14.61 -18.70 2.07
C GLN A 151 14.98 -19.68 0.95
N TYR A 152 13.97 -20.30 0.34
CA TYR A 152 14.15 -21.23 -0.77
C TYR A 152 13.22 -20.88 -1.93
N ILE A 153 13.67 -21.23 -3.12
CA ILE A 153 12.94 -21.16 -4.37
C ILE A 153 12.67 -22.58 -4.85
N TRP A 154 11.40 -22.90 -5.02
CA TRP A 154 10.92 -24.10 -5.69
C TRP A 154 10.44 -23.72 -7.10
N GLU A 155 10.83 -24.48 -8.11
CA GLU A 155 10.47 -24.21 -9.50
C GLU A 155 10.04 -25.50 -10.23
N SER A 156 8.94 -25.41 -10.99
CA SER A 156 8.45 -26.50 -11.84
C SER A 156 7.65 -26.01 -13.05
N GLN A 157 7.75 -26.78 -14.14
CA GLN A 157 6.99 -26.60 -15.39
C GLN A 157 5.97 -27.72 -15.62
N ALA A 158 5.57 -28.44 -14.56
CA ALA A 158 4.73 -29.65 -14.63
C ALA A 158 5.30 -30.80 -15.49
N GLY A 159 6.60 -30.74 -15.83
CA GLY A 159 7.29 -31.71 -16.69
C GLY A 159 7.80 -32.97 -15.99
N GLY A 160 7.21 -33.37 -14.86
CA GLY A 160 7.62 -34.58 -14.14
C GLY A 160 8.69 -34.40 -13.07
N SER A 161 9.28 -33.21 -12.97
CA SER A 161 10.27 -32.86 -11.95
C SER A 161 10.11 -31.42 -11.47
N PHE A 162 10.71 -31.13 -10.32
CA PHE A 162 10.83 -29.79 -9.75
C PHE A 162 12.25 -29.58 -9.22
N THR A 163 12.64 -28.31 -9.09
CA THR A 163 13.93 -27.92 -8.52
C THR A 163 13.73 -27.14 -7.24
N VAL A 164 14.63 -27.31 -6.28
CA VAL A 164 14.67 -26.54 -5.04
C VAL A 164 16.05 -25.95 -4.90
N THR A 165 16.13 -24.63 -4.80
CA THR A 165 17.37 -23.87 -4.70
C THR A 165 17.29 -22.95 -3.49
N ARG A 166 18.39 -22.77 -2.77
CA ARG A 166 18.46 -21.78 -1.70
C ARG A 166 18.47 -20.37 -2.32
N ASP A 167 17.65 -19.48 -1.78
CA ASP A 167 17.61 -18.09 -2.24
C ASP A 167 18.60 -17.24 -1.45
N VAL A 168 19.61 -16.71 -2.15
CA VAL A 168 20.65 -15.85 -1.57
C VAL A 168 20.70 -14.46 -2.21
N GLU A 169 20.02 -14.26 -3.33
CA GLU A 169 20.05 -13.00 -4.10
C GLU A 169 18.66 -12.33 -4.19
N GLY A 170 17.59 -13.09 -3.94
CA GLY A 170 16.22 -12.60 -4.00
C GLY A 170 15.86 -11.65 -2.86
N GLU A 171 14.76 -10.92 -3.07
CA GLU A 171 14.20 -10.04 -2.04
C GLU A 171 13.80 -10.87 -0.80
N PRO A 172 14.26 -10.48 0.40
CA PRO A 172 13.93 -11.21 1.61
C PRO A 172 12.45 -11.02 1.97
N LEU A 173 11.69 -12.11 2.03
CA LEU A 173 10.27 -12.07 2.39
C LEU A 173 10.03 -11.73 3.88
N GLY A 174 11.07 -11.88 4.71
CA GLY A 174 10.96 -11.89 6.18
C GLY A 174 10.33 -13.17 6.69
N ARG A 175 9.06 -13.41 6.33
CA ARG A 175 8.31 -14.65 6.56
C ARG A 175 7.12 -14.74 5.59
N GLY A 176 6.83 -15.95 5.10
CA GLY A 176 5.65 -16.22 4.26
C GLY A 176 6.00 -16.90 2.95
N THR A 177 5.11 -16.80 1.97
CA THR A 177 5.28 -17.44 0.65
C THR A 177 4.88 -16.50 -0.48
N LYS A 178 5.65 -16.52 -1.56
CA LYS A 178 5.38 -15.86 -2.83
C LYS A 178 5.27 -16.92 -3.92
N ILE A 179 4.08 -17.06 -4.49
CA ILE A 179 3.80 -17.94 -5.62
C ILE A 179 3.72 -17.08 -6.88
N THR A 180 4.70 -17.22 -7.77
CA THR A 180 4.76 -16.54 -9.06
C THR A 180 4.35 -17.49 -10.18
N LEU A 181 3.26 -17.15 -10.84
CA LEU A 181 2.67 -17.89 -11.96
C LEU A 181 3.12 -17.24 -13.27
N PHE A 182 3.83 -17.98 -14.11
CA PHE A 182 4.12 -17.57 -15.49
C PHE A 182 2.94 -18.01 -16.36
N LEU A 183 2.10 -17.06 -16.77
CA LEU A 183 0.83 -17.35 -17.40
C LEU A 183 1.01 -17.76 -18.87
N LYS A 184 0.20 -18.73 -19.31
CA LYS A 184 0.10 -19.13 -20.71
C LYS A 184 -0.46 -17.99 -21.56
N GLU A 185 -0.07 -17.93 -22.83
CA GLU A 185 -0.48 -16.84 -23.75
C GLU A 185 -1.99 -16.63 -23.85
N ASP A 186 -2.78 -17.69 -23.73
CA ASP A 186 -4.24 -17.66 -23.78
C ASP A 186 -4.90 -17.32 -22.44
N GLN A 187 -4.10 -17.02 -21.39
CA GLN A 187 -4.54 -16.78 -20.01
C GLN A 187 -4.15 -15.38 -19.50
N MET A 188 -3.79 -14.46 -20.39
CA MET A 188 -3.42 -13.08 -20.04
C MET A 188 -4.56 -12.28 -19.40
N GLU A 189 -5.82 -12.74 -19.54
CA GLU A 189 -6.98 -12.12 -18.88
C GLU A 189 -6.83 -12.03 -17.34
N TYR A 190 -6.05 -12.92 -16.72
CA TYR A 190 -5.80 -12.93 -15.28
C TYR A 190 -4.75 -11.90 -14.83
N LEU A 191 -4.22 -11.09 -15.74
CA LEU A 191 -3.42 -9.90 -15.44
C LEU A 191 -4.25 -8.62 -15.47
N GLU A 192 -5.51 -8.70 -15.89
CA GLU A 192 -6.40 -7.55 -15.92
C GLU A 192 -6.97 -7.27 -14.53
N GLU A 193 -6.78 -6.04 -14.06
CA GLU A 193 -7.17 -5.59 -12.72
C GLU A 193 -8.63 -5.92 -12.41
N ARG A 194 -9.54 -5.60 -13.35
CA ARG A 194 -10.97 -5.86 -13.21
C ARG A 194 -11.25 -7.36 -13.02
N ARG A 195 -10.60 -8.21 -13.81
CA ARG A 195 -10.79 -9.67 -13.74
C ARG A 195 -10.34 -10.20 -12.39
N ILE A 196 -9.17 -9.78 -11.91
CA ILE A 196 -8.66 -10.19 -10.59
C ILE A 196 -9.61 -9.71 -9.48
N LYS A 197 -10.05 -8.45 -9.52
CA LYS A 197 -11.00 -7.90 -8.53
C LYS A 197 -12.31 -8.70 -8.47
N ASP A 198 -12.87 -9.04 -9.63
CA ASP A 198 -14.11 -9.81 -9.71
C ASP A 198 -13.94 -11.21 -9.13
N LEU A 199 -12.81 -11.86 -9.40
CA LEU A 199 -12.49 -13.20 -8.88
C LEU A 199 -12.24 -13.20 -7.37
N VAL A 200 -11.47 -12.24 -6.87
CA VAL A 200 -11.23 -12.10 -5.42
C VAL A 200 -12.56 -11.86 -4.69
N LYS A 201 -13.42 -10.97 -5.19
CA LYS A 201 -14.74 -10.74 -4.60
C LYS A 201 -15.62 -11.99 -4.61
N LYS A 202 -15.58 -12.75 -5.70
CA LYS A 202 -16.39 -13.98 -5.85
C LYS A 202 -15.94 -15.10 -4.91
N HIS A 203 -14.64 -15.20 -4.63
CA HIS A 203 -14.06 -16.38 -4.00
C HIS A 203 -13.52 -16.14 -2.59
N SER A 204 -13.34 -14.88 -2.18
CA SER A 204 -12.67 -14.53 -0.92
C SER A 204 -13.60 -13.89 0.12
N GLU A 205 -14.92 -13.97 -0.04
CA GLU A 205 -15.90 -13.37 0.89
C GLU A 205 -15.75 -13.86 2.34
N PHE A 206 -15.23 -15.08 2.54
CA PHE A 206 -15.04 -15.69 3.86
C PHE A 206 -13.60 -15.62 4.38
N ILE A 207 -12.69 -14.97 3.65
CA ILE A 207 -11.27 -14.85 4.06
C ILE A 207 -11.15 -13.73 5.09
N SER A 208 -10.62 -14.06 6.28
CA SER A 208 -10.54 -13.13 7.42
C SER A 208 -9.34 -12.17 7.36
N TYR A 209 -8.53 -12.25 6.30
CA TYR A 209 -7.29 -11.50 6.14
C TYR A 209 -7.39 -10.46 5.02
N PRO A 210 -6.70 -9.31 5.14
CA PRO A 210 -6.72 -8.28 4.11
C PRO A 210 -6.04 -8.77 2.83
N ILE A 211 -6.75 -8.62 1.71
CA ILE A 211 -6.25 -8.94 0.36
C ILE A 211 -6.02 -7.63 -0.38
N TYR A 212 -4.77 -7.37 -0.76
CA TYR A 212 -4.38 -6.21 -1.53
C TYR A 212 -4.12 -6.59 -2.98
N LEU A 213 -4.46 -5.70 -3.91
CA LEU A 213 -4.13 -5.83 -5.33
C LEU A 213 -3.21 -4.69 -5.72
N TRP A 214 -2.04 -5.02 -6.26
CA TRP A 214 -1.15 -4.03 -6.86
C TRP A 214 -1.76 -3.53 -8.18
N THR A 215 -1.82 -2.21 -8.33
CA THR A 215 -2.35 -1.57 -9.54
C THR A 215 -1.36 -0.51 -10.01
N GLU A 216 -0.94 -0.60 -11.26
CA GLU A 216 -0.21 0.48 -11.91
C GLU A 216 -1.20 1.59 -12.25
N LYS A 217 -1.15 2.71 -11.54
CA LYS A 217 -1.78 3.94 -12.00
C LYS A 217 -0.79 4.64 -12.92
N THR A 218 -0.92 4.43 -14.23
CA THR A 218 -0.30 5.31 -15.22
C THR A 218 -1.03 6.65 -15.20
N THR A 219 -0.44 7.64 -14.55
CA THR A 219 -0.67 9.04 -14.91
C THR A 219 0.00 9.24 -16.27
N GLU A 220 -0.80 9.47 -17.32
CA GLU A 220 -0.26 9.96 -18.59
C GLU A 220 0.34 11.35 -18.31
N LYS A 221 1.66 11.40 -18.11
CA LYS A 221 2.42 12.62 -18.33
C LYS A 221 2.38 12.87 -19.83
N GLU A 222 1.47 13.72 -20.29
CA GLU A 222 1.76 14.49 -21.49
C GLU A 222 3.02 15.28 -21.16
N ILE A 223 4.16 14.82 -21.68
CA ILE A 223 5.33 15.68 -21.79
C ILE A 223 4.92 16.67 -22.88
N SER A 224 4.31 17.80 -22.49
CA SER A 224 4.42 18.98 -23.32
C SER A 224 5.92 19.31 -23.35
N ASP A 225 6.51 19.31 -24.54
CA ASP A 225 7.82 19.93 -24.81
C ASP A 225 7.68 21.46 -24.72
N ASP A 226 7.09 21.96 -23.63
CA ASP A 226 7.07 23.37 -23.28
C ASP A 226 7.94 23.51 -22.03
N GLU A 227 9.22 23.82 -22.24
CA GLU A 227 10.24 24.11 -21.22
C GLU A 227 9.92 25.34 -20.34
N ASP A 228 8.66 25.76 -20.21
CA ASP A 228 8.25 27.01 -19.53
C ASP A 228 7.24 26.85 -18.37
N ASP A 229 6.75 25.65 -18.03
CA ASP A 229 5.84 25.44 -16.89
C ASP A 229 6.54 24.80 -15.67
N GLU A 230 7.44 25.55 -15.03
CA GLU A 230 7.62 25.37 -13.58
C GLU A 230 6.40 26.00 -12.89
N PRO A 231 5.53 25.23 -12.19
CA PRO A 231 4.50 25.83 -11.36
C PRO A 231 5.21 26.69 -10.31
N LYS A 232 4.88 27.99 -10.25
CA LYS A 232 5.51 28.99 -9.37
C LYS A 232 5.34 28.61 -7.90
N LYS A 233 6.30 27.85 -7.38
CA LYS A 233 6.46 27.50 -5.96
C LYS A 233 6.61 28.76 -5.08
N GLU A 234 7.10 29.85 -5.67
CA GLU A 234 7.45 31.09 -4.97
C GLU A 234 6.24 31.84 -4.39
N GLU A 235 5.07 31.84 -5.05
CA GLU A 235 3.95 32.70 -4.64
C GLU A 235 3.18 32.14 -3.42
N GLU A 236 3.04 30.82 -3.30
CA GLU A 236 2.42 30.18 -2.12
C GLU A 236 3.37 30.17 -0.92
N GLU A 237 4.68 30.02 -1.14
CA GLU A 237 5.71 30.16 -0.11
C GLU A 237 5.74 31.58 0.48
N ASP A 238 5.61 32.62 -0.35
CA ASP A 238 5.56 34.02 0.09
C ASP A 238 4.31 34.34 0.95
N ILE A 239 3.16 33.73 0.64
CA ILE A 239 1.91 33.96 1.39
C ILE A 239 1.92 33.22 2.74
N LEU A 240 2.48 32.01 2.78
CA LEU A 240 2.52 31.17 3.98
C LEU A 240 3.69 31.54 4.91
N GLY A 241 4.76 32.14 4.37
CA GLY A 241 5.90 32.65 5.13
C GLY A 241 6.47 31.60 6.08
N ASP A 242 6.58 31.96 7.36
CA ASP A 242 7.15 31.08 8.39
C ASP A 242 6.28 29.86 8.80
N LYS A 243 5.05 29.75 8.29
CA LYS A 243 4.12 28.65 8.65
C LYS A 243 4.49 27.31 8.03
N VAL A 244 5.24 27.32 6.92
CA VAL A 244 5.72 26.13 6.21
C VAL A 244 7.24 26.16 6.08
N GLU A 245 7.85 24.99 5.94
CA GLU A 245 9.29 24.89 5.65
C GLU A 245 9.56 25.11 4.16
N LYS A 246 8.69 24.57 3.31
CA LYS A 246 8.71 24.66 1.85
C LYS A 246 7.40 24.14 1.27
N VAL A 247 7.09 24.55 0.04
CA VAL A 247 5.96 24.03 -0.75
C VAL A 247 6.53 23.15 -1.87
N VAL A 248 6.08 21.91 -1.96
CA VAL A 248 6.53 20.96 -2.98
C VAL A 248 5.35 20.35 -3.72
N VAL A 249 5.50 20.15 -5.02
CA VAL A 249 4.54 19.37 -5.81
C VAL A 249 4.68 17.91 -5.42
N SER A 250 3.56 17.22 -5.18
CA SER A 250 3.56 15.83 -4.75
C SER A 250 2.58 14.98 -5.55
N ASP A 251 3.12 13.90 -6.10
CA ASP A 251 2.37 12.94 -6.92
C ASP A 251 1.57 11.92 -6.07
N ARG A 252 1.66 11.99 -4.73
CA ARG A 252 0.98 11.05 -3.82
C ARG A 252 -0.46 11.44 -3.49
N ILE A 253 -0.87 12.65 -3.85
CA ILE A 253 -2.17 13.24 -3.52
C ILE A 253 -3.05 13.18 -4.77
N VAL A 254 -4.18 12.48 -4.69
CA VAL A 254 -5.06 12.29 -5.87
C VAL A 254 -6.29 13.21 -5.80
N ASP A 255 -7.07 13.10 -4.73
CA ASP A 255 -8.36 13.80 -4.63
C ASP A 255 -8.29 15.14 -3.86
N SER A 256 -7.26 15.31 -3.03
CA SER A 256 -7.09 16.51 -2.19
C SER A 256 -6.23 17.58 -2.90
N PRO A 257 -6.46 18.87 -2.64
CA PRO A 257 -5.65 19.95 -3.23
C PRO A 257 -4.23 20.02 -2.63
N CYS A 258 -4.07 19.70 -1.35
CA CYS A 258 -2.79 19.71 -0.65
C CYS A 258 -2.80 18.83 0.61
N CYS A 259 -1.63 18.50 1.14
CA CYS A 259 -1.44 17.87 2.45
C CYS A 259 -0.18 18.41 3.15
N LEU A 260 -0.07 18.16 4.46
CA LEU A 260 1.10 18.58 5.23
C LEU A 260 1.90 17.37 5.70
N VAL A 261 3.20 17.42 5.44
CA VAL A 261 4.15 16.37 5.78
C VAL A 261 5.23 16.95 6.69
N THR A 262 5.61 16.17 7.70
CA THR A 262 6.73 16.51 8.59
C THR A 262 8.01 15.85 8.09
N GLY A 263 9.16 16.51 8.29
CA GLY A 263 10.46 15.92 7.94
C GLY A 263 10.74 14.61 8.71
N GLU A 264 11.77 13.88 8.26
CA GLU A 264 12.15 12.55 8.78
C GLU A 264 12.38 12.51 10.30
N TYR A 265 12.82 13.62 10.88
CA TYR A 265 13.07 13.77 12.33
C TYR A 265 12.01 14.61 13.05
N GLY A 266 10.96 15.04 12.35
CA GLY A 266 9.87 15.85 12.89
C GLY A 266 8.80 15.02 13.61
N TRP A 267 8.08 15.63 14.56
CA TRP A 267 6.97 14.96 15.22
C TRP A 267 5.79 14.78 14.27
N THR A 268 5.33 13.54 14.13
CA THR A 268 4.06 13.26 13.45
C THR A 268 2.89 13.90 14.18
N ALA A 269 1.77 14.17 13.51
CA ALA A 269 0.59 14.78 14.12
C ALA A 269 0.09 14.05 15.39
N ASN A 270 0.19 12.71 15.40
CA ASN A 270 -0.15 11.90 16.58
C ASN A 270 0.89 12.05 17.69
N MET A 271 2.18 12.09 17.33
CA MET A 271 3.27 12.32 18.28
C MET A 271 3.18 13.71 18.92
N GLU A 272 2.86 14.74 18.14
CA GLU A 272 2.64 16.11 18.64
C GLU A 272 1.47 16.15 19.64
N ARG A 273 0.38 15.45 19.35
CA ARG A 273 -0.78 15.34 20.26
C ARG A 273 -0.43 14.65 21.58
N ILE A 274 0.30 13.54 21.52
CA ILE A 274 0.74 12.79 22.70
C ILE A 274 1.73 13.62 23.53
N MET A 275 2.69 14.26 22.86
CA MET A 275 3.70 15.09 23.52
C MET A 275 3.08 16.32 24.15
N LYS A 276 2.17 17.04 23.47
CA LYS A 276 1.42 18.16 24.05
C LYS A 276 0.59 17.73 25.27
N ALA A 277 0.02 16.52 25.26
CA ALA A 277 -0.72 15.97 26.40
C ALA A 277 0.19 15.57 27.59
N GLN A 278 1.47 15.28 27.35
CA GLN A 278 2.45 14.88 28.38
C GLN A 278 3.33 16.05 28.87
N ALA A 279 3.58 17.06 28.04
CA ALA A 279 4.57 18.13 28.24
C ALA A 279 4.11 19.30 29.13
N LEU A 280 3.09 19.11 29.97
CA LEU A 280 2.63 20.09 30.98
C LEU A 280 3.68 20.45 32.06
N ARG A 281 4.95 20.10 31.90
CA ARG A 281 6.02 20.34 32.89
C ARG A 281 7.28 21.05 32.40
N ASP A 282 7.54 21.16 31.09
CA ASP A 282 8.74 21.87 30.62
C ASP A 282 8.53 22.42 29.20
N SER A 283 8.29 23.73 29.10
CA SER A 283 7.96 24.45 27.87
C SER A 283 9.16 24.73 26.97
N SER A 284 10.39 24.44 27.44
CA SER A 284 11.64 24.80 26.77
C SER A 284 12.11 23.80 25.70
N MET A 285 11.67 22.53 25.76
CA MET A 285 12.06 21.46 24.82
C MET A 285 11.10 21.28 23.63
N GLY A 286 9.92 21.92 23.66
CA GLY A 286 8.88 21.75 22.64
C GLY A 286 9.09 22.54 21.34
N SER A 287 9.77 23.68 21.41
CA SER A 287 9.92 24.59 20.25
C SER A 287 10.91 24.05 19.20
N TYR A 288 11.99 23.37 19.64
CA TYR A 288 13.00 22.80 18.74
C TYR A 288 12.55 21.51 18.01
N MET A 289 11.52 20.83 18.52
CA MET A 289 10.98 19.60 17.93
C MET A 289 9.62 19.79 17.24
N SER A 290 9.01 20.97 17.39
CA SER A 290 7.90 21.42 16.53
C SER A 290 8.46 21.87 15.18
N SER A 291 9.03 20.91 14.42
CA SER A 291 9.57 21.17 13.09
C SER A 291 8.54 21.84 12.19
N LYS A 292 8.96 22.83 11.41
CA LYS A 292 8.15 23.40 10.32
C LYS A 292 7.68 22.27 9.39
N LYS A 293 6.49 22.44 8.81
CA LYS A 293 5.82 21.41 8.00
C LYS A 293 6.07 21.71 6.53
N THR A 294 6.34 20.68 5.73
CA THR A 294 6.38 20.81 4.27
C THR A 294 4.95 20.69 3.73
N MET A 295 4.52 21.65 2.92
CA MET A 295 3.23 21.59 2.25
C MET A 295 3.39 20.93 0.90
N GLU A 296 2.67 19.83 0.71
CA GLU A 296 2.66 19.08 -0.53
C GLU A 296 1.40 19.44 -1.32
N ILE A 297 1.55 19.93 -2.55
CA ILE A 297 0.44 20.39 -3.39
C ILE A 297 0.18 19.45 -4.57
N ASN A 298 -1.09 19.35 -4.96
CA ASN A 298 -1.55 18.59 -6.12
C ASN A 298 -1.92 19.54 -7.27
N PRO A 299 -1.05 19.72 -8.28
CA PRO A 299 -1.30 20.66 -9.38
C PRO A 299 -2.50 20.26 -10.23
N ASP A 300 -2.86 18.97 -10.28
CA ASP A 300 -3.98 18.45 -11.09
C ASP A 300 -5.34 18.71 -10.43
N ASN A 301 -5.37 19.28 -9.23
CA ASN A 301 -6.61 19.59 -8.55
C ASN A 301 -7.24 20.87 -9.11
N ALA A 302 -8.54 20.81 -9.43
CA ALA A 302 -9.29 21.94 -9.98
C ALA A 302 -9.22 23.23 -9.12
N ILE A 303 -9.05 23.10 -7.80
CA ILE A 303 -8.89 24.24 -6.88
C ILE A 303 -7.53 24.91 -7.09
N MET A 304 -6.47 24.11 -7.27
CA MET A 304 -5.11 24.62 -7.51
C MET A 304 -4.98 25.27 -8.88
N ASP A 305 -5.63 24.70 -9.90
CA ASP A 305 -5.70 25.30 -11.24
C ASP A 305 -6.40 26.67 -11.25
N GLU A 306 -7.51 26.80 -10.52
CA GLU A 306 -8.24 28.07 -10.44
C GLU A 306 -7.47 29.11 -9.60
N LEU A 307 -6.79 28.68 -8.54
CA LEU A 307 -5.92 29.56 -7.75
C LEU A 307 -4.74 30.09 -8.56
N ARG A 308 -4.10 29.23 -9.37
CA ARG A 308 -3.02 29.63 -10.28
C ARG A 308 -3.48 30.72 -11.24
N LYS A 309 -4.63 30.52 -11.90
CA LYS A 309 -5.20 31.50 -12.84
C LYS A 309 -5.52 32.84 -12.18
N ARG A 310 -6.02 32.82 -10.94
CA ARG A 310 -6.33 34.05 -10.19
C ARG A 310 -5.09 34.78 -9.71
N ALA A 311 -4.08 34.04 -9.25
CA ALA A 311 -2.79 34.60 -8.85
C ALA A 311 -2.04 35.23 -10.05
N GLU A 312 -2.15 34.62 -11.24
CA GLU A 312 -1.61 35.18 -12.49
C GLU A 312 -2.31 36.48 -12.91
N ALA A 313 -3.61 36.60 -12.64
CA ALA A 313 -4.40 37.78 -12.98
C ALA A 313 -4.13 38.96 -12.03
N ASP A 314 -4.00 38.71 -10.72
CA ASP A 314 -3.63 39.72 -9.72
C ASP A 314 -2.88 39.11 -8.54
N LYS A 315 -1.57 39.41 -8.45
CA LYS A 315 -0.68 38.92 -7.38
C LYS A 315 -1.00 39.48 -5.99
N ASN A 316 -1.80 40.55 -5.89
CA ASN A 316 -2.16 41.17 -4.62
C ASN A 316 -3.63 40.96 -4.23
N ASP A 317 -4.33 40.05 -4.89
CA ASP A 317 -5.71 39.74 -4.55
C ASP A 317 -5.81 39.17 -3.12
N LYS A 318 -6.50 39.91 -2.26
CA LYS A 318 -6.76 39.51 -0.86
C LYS A 318 -7.55 38.20 -0.78
N SER A 319 -8.39 37.91 -1.78
CA SER A 319 -9.17 36.68 -1.84
C SER A 319 -8.30 35.45 -2.08
N VAL A 320 -7.27 35.57 -2.93
CA VAL A 320 -6.29 34.50 -3.20
C VAL A 320 -5.47 34.20 -1.93
N LYS A 321 -5.01 35.24 -1.22
CA LYS A 321 -4.30 35.07 0.06
C LYS A 321 -5.16 34.37 1.11
N ASP A 322 -6.44 34.75 1.24
CA ASP A 322 -7.36 34.12 2.17
C ASP A 322 -7.66 32.65 1.79
N LEU A 323 -7.76 32.33 0.49
CA LEU A 323 -7.98 30.96 0.00
C LEU A 323 -6.75 30.06 0.22
N VAL A 324 -5.53 30.57 -0.01
CA VAL A 324 -4.28 29.83 0.25
C VAL A 324 -4.13 29.54 1.75
N LEU A 325 -4.43 30.51 2.62
CA LEU A 325 -4.41 30.32 4.06
C LEU A 325 -5.47 29.32 4.52
N LEU A 326 -6.67 29.36 3.94
CA LEU A 326 -7.74 28.41 4.23
C LEU A 326 -7.38 26.98 3.78
N LEU A 327 -6.72 26.84 2.63
CA LEU A 327 -6.19 25.56 2.14
C LEU A 327 -5.17 24.98 3.12
N PHE A 328 -4.24 25.81 3.60
CA PHE A 328 -3.25 25.40 4.60
C PHE A 328 -3.89 24.97 5.92
N GLU A 329 -4.85 25.74 6.45
CA GLU A 329 -5.56 25.42 7.70
C GLU A 329 -6.41 24.14 7.56
N THR A 330 -7.02 23.93 6.40
CA THR A 330 -7.74 22.70 6.07
C THR A 330 -6.78 21.50 5.99
N ALA A 331 -5.61 21.68 5.39
CA ALA A 331 -4.57 20.66 5.31
C ALA A 331 -4.00 20.28 6.69
N LEU A 332 -3.91 21.23 7.63
CA LEU A 332 -3.56 20.95 9.03
C LEU A 332 -4.56 19.98 9.67
N LEU A 333 -5.86 20.27 9.51
CA LEU A 333 -6.92 19.43 10.07
C LEU A 333 -6.96 18.03 9.46
N THR A 334 -6.90 17.91 8.13
CA THR A 334 -6.93 16.60 7.44
C THR A 334 -5.70 15.76 7.74
N SER A 335 -4.54 16.41 7.92
CA SER A 335 -3.27 15.74 8.29
C SER A 335 -3.19 15.43 9.79
N GLY A 336 -4.23 15.77 10.57
CA GLY A 336 -4.38 15.41 11.98
C GLY A 336 -3.72 16.36 12.98
N PHE A 337 -3.22 17.51 12.53
CA PHE A 337 -2.65 18.57 13.37
C PHE A 337 -3.75 19.42 14.02
N SER A 338 -3.38 20.11 15.10
CA SER A 338 -4.26 21.07 15.76
C SER A 338 -4.11 22.46 15.14
N LEU A 339 -5.21 23.19 15.03
CA LEU A 339 -5.18 24.61 14.70
C LEU A 339 -4.67 25.43 15.90
N GLU A 340 -3.83 26.42 15.63
CA GLU A 340 -3.35 27.36 16.65
C GLU A 340 -4.45 28.32 17.08
N ASP A 341 -5.24 28.84 16.13
CA ASP A 341 -6.37 29.73 16.38
C ASP A 341 -7.62 29.29 15.60
N PRO A 342 -8.52 28.51 16.23
CA PRO A 342 -9.78 28.09 15.64
C PRO A 342 -10.74 29.25 15.31
N ASN A 343 -10.65 30.40 16.00
CA ASN A 343 -11.55 31.53 15.78
C ASN A 343 -11.20 32.24 14.47
N THR A 344 -9.92 32.45 14.20
CA THR A 344 -9.45 33.03 12.93
C THR A 344 -9.84 32.16 11.73
N PHE A 345 -9.67 30.84 11.84
CA PHE A 345 -10.12 29.88 10.81
C PHE A 345 -11.65 29.95 10.59
N GLY A 346 -12.43 29.96 11.68
CA GLY A 346 -13.89 30.10 11.60
C GLY A 346 -14.33 31.42 10.93
N GLY A 347 -13.65 32.52 11.26
CA GLY A 347 -13.86 33.83 10.62
C GLY A 347 -13.62 33.80 9.11
N ARG A 348 -12.53 33.15 8.65
CA ARG A 348 -12.26 32.96 7.21
C ARG A 348 -13.32 32.12 6.51
N ILE A 349 -13.78 31.02 7.13
CA ILE A 349 -14.88 30.20 6.59
C ILE A 349 -16.14 31.03 6.42
N HIS A 350 -16.51 31.83 7.43
CA HIS A 350 -17.69 32.68 7.36
C HIS A 350 -17.59 33.73 6.24
N ARG A 351 -16.42 34.35 6.04
CA ARG A 351 -16.19 35.27 4.91
C ARG A 351 -16.34 34.57 3.56
N MET A 352 -15.77 33.38 3.40
CA MET A 352 -15.91 32.60 2.16
C MET A 352 -17.35 32.16 1.89
N LEU A 353 -18.11 31.80 2.95
CA LEU A 353 -19.52 31.47 2.82
C LEU A 353 -20.35 32.69 2.39
N LYS A 354 -20.06 33.88 2.94
CA LYS A 354 -20.70 35.14 2.54
C LYS A 354 -20.44 35.47 1.07
N LEU A 355 -19.18 35.33 0.63
CA LEU A 355 -18.78 35.51 -0.78
C LEU A 355 -19.47 34.50 -1.71
N GLY A 356 -19.52 33.22 -1.33
CA GLY A 356 -20.16 32.17 -2.13
C GLY A 356 -21.69 32.29 -2.23
N LEU A 357 -22.31 32.96 -1.26
CA LEU A 357 -23.76 33.26 -1.25
C LEU A 357 -24.10 34.61 -1.86
N SER A 358 -23.11 35.36 -2.39
CA SER A 358 -23.29 36.72 -2.91
C SER A 358 -24.00 37.66 -1.92
N ILE A 359 -23.68 37.53 -0.63
CA ILE A 359 -24.18 38.43 0.39
C ILE A 359 -23.29 39.68 0.35
N ASP A 360 -23.78 40.75 -0.27
CA ASP A 360 -23.10 42.04 -0.31
C ASP A 360 -22.86 42.54 1.12
N GLU A 361 -21.63 42.95 1.42
CA GLU A 361 -21.29 43.68 2.64
C GLU A 361 -21.82 45.12 2.54
N GLU A 362 -23.14 45.27 2.56
CA GLU A 362 -23.76 46.51 3.03
C GLU A 362 -24.33 46.26 4.42
N GLU A 363 -23.88 47.12 5.35
CA GLU A 363 -24.26 47.23 6.76
C GLU A 363 -23.47 46.36 7.77
N GLY A 364 -22.27 46.87 8.08
CA GLY A 364 -21.90 47.20 9.46
C GLY A 364 -21.55 46.06 10.41
N GLU A 365 -20.25 45.77 10.52
CA GLU A 365 -19.62 45.44 11.80
C GLU A 365 -18.11 45.78 11.67
N GLU A 366 -17.61 46.56 12.63
CA GLU A 366 -16.29 47.16 12.63
C GLU A 366 -15.17 46.12 12.55
N ASP A 367 -14.15 46.40 11.72
CA ASP A 367 -12.82 45.80 11.76
C ASP A 367 -12.23 45.94 13.17
N ALA A 368 -12.49 44.96 14.03
CA ALA A 368 -12.00 44.90 15.40
C ALA A 368 -11.50 43.50 15.73
N ASP A 369 -10.48 43.02 15.02
CA ASP A 369 -9.52 42.02 15.54
C ASP A 369 -8.34 41.81 14.58
N MET A 370 -7.61 42.89 14.26
CA MET A 370 -6.20 42.75 13.89
C MET A 370 -5.35 42.98 15.14
N PRO A 371 -4.57 42.01 15.63
CA PRO A 371 -3.46 42.35 16.51
C PRO A 371 -2.45 43.19 15.71
N ALA A 372 -1.99 44.28 16.32
CA ALA A 372 -0.98 45.15 15.74
C ALA A 372 0.35 44.39 15.55
N LEU A 373 1.01 44.63 14.42
CA LEU A 373 2.38 44.19 14.17
C LEU A 373 3.31 44.96 15.13
N GLU A 374 3.93 44.25 16.07
CA GLU A 374 4.98 44.81 16.92
C GLU A 374 6.28 44.96 16.11
N GLU A 375 6.74 46.21 15.95
CA GLU A 375 8.12 46.54 15.56
C GLU A 375 9.06 46.29 16.75
N GLU A 376 10.22 45.69 16.48
CA GLU A 376 11.27 45.44 17.47
C GLU A 376 11.76 46.73 18.14
N GLY A 377 11.83 46.75 19.48
CA GLY A 377 12.53 47.82 20.18
C GLY A 377 12.47 47.80 21.71
N ALA A 378 13.62 47.45 22.31
CA ALA A 378 14.14 47.88 23.61
C ALA A 378 13.74 47.14 24.90
N GLU A 379 14.80 46.94 25.69
CA GLU A 379 14.92 46.29 27.00
C GLU A 379 13.99 46.88 28.07
N GLU A 380 13.43 46.04 28.95
CA GLU A 380 13.53 46.23 30.41
C GLU A 380 13.11 44.97 31.19
N SER A 381 13.99 44.56 32.10
CA SER A 381 13.82 43.48 33.07
C SER A 381 12.80 43.79 34.17
N LYS A 382 11.96 42.83 34.58
CA LYS A 382 11.43 42.78 35.97
C LYS A 382 10.87 41.41 36.40
N MET A 383 11.04 41.15 37.71
CA MET A 383 10.77 39.91 38.46
C MET A 383 9.28 39.66 38.76
N GLU A 384 8.94 38.36 38.82
CA GLU A 384 8.09 37.61 39.78
C GLU A 384 6.77 38.21 40.32
N GLU A 385 5.67 37.44 40.27
CA GLU A 385 4.91 37.08 41.48
C GLU A 385 4.22 35.72 41.29
N VAL A 386 4.20 34.96 42.38
CA VAL A 386 3.66 33.62 42.54
C VAL A 386 2.26 33.74 43.14
N ASP A 387 1.28 33.06 42.55
CA ASP A 387 0.22 32.37 43.30
C ASP A 387 -0.32 31.17 42.49
#